data_AF-A0A6J4R3Z3-F1
#
_entry.id   AF-A0A6J4R3Z3-F1
#
_cell.length_a   1.000
_cell.length_b   1.000
_cell.length_c   1.000
_cell.angle_alpha   90.00
_cell.angle_beta   90.00
_cell.angle_gamma   90.00
#
_symmetry.space_group_name_H-M   'P 1'
#
loop_
_entity.id
_entity.type
_entity.pdbx_description
1 polymer ?
#
loop_
_entity_poly.entity_id
_entity_poly.type
_entity_poly.pdbx_seq_one_letter_code
_entity_poly.pdbx_strand_id
1 'polypeptide(L)' 'TTKAIGLGLAVAVFVDATVIRVLLVPATMRILGDWNWWPGGRNSVFKRKA' A
#
# COMPACT_ATOMS: atom_id res chain seq x y z
N THR A 1 -6.84 32.62 4.86
CA THR A 1 -5.75 31.61 5.02
C THR A 1 -6.27 30.24 5.39
N THR A 2 -7.18 30.08 6.36
CA THR A 2 -7.74 28.77 6.76
C THR A 2 -8.48 27.99 5.65
N LYS A 3 -9.20 28.67 4.75
CA LYS A 3 -9.92 28.03 3.63
C LYS A 3 -9.01 27.24 2.67
N ALA A 4 -7.82 27.77 2.37
CA ALA A 4 -6.87 27.11 1.48
C ALA A 4 -6.27 25.84 2.12
N ILE A 5 -6.05 25.87 3.44
CA ILE A 5 -5.56 24.71 4.21
C ILE A 5 -6.61 23.60 4.25
N GLY A 6 -7.88 23.95 4.50
CA GLY A 6 -8.97 22.97 4.51
C GLY A 6 -9.19 22.31 3.14
N LEU A 7 -9.11 23.09 2.06
CA LEU A 7 -9.21 22.57 0.69
C LEU A 7 -8.02 21.67 0.34
N GLY A 8 -6.79 22.09 0.68
CA GLY A 8 -5.58 21.29 0.44
C GLY A 8 -5.59 19.96 1.19
N LEU A 9 -6.05 19.97 2.45
CA LEU A 9 -6.18 18.75 3.26
C LEU A 9 -7.22 17.78 2.66
N ALA A 10 -8.38 18.30 2.25
CA ALA A 10 -9.44 17.48 1.64
C ALA A 10 -8.96 16.82 0.33
N VAL A 11 -8.25 17.57 -0.52
CA VAL A 11 -7.68 17.03 -1.76
C VAL A 11 -6.60 16.00 -1.48
N ALA A 12 -5.71 16.24 -0.51
CA ALA A 12 -4.66 15.29 -0.14
C ALA A 12 -5.23 13.93 0.29
N VAL A 13 -6.25 13.94 1.16
CA VAL A 13 -6.91 12.72 1.62
C VAL A 13 -7.67 12.02 0.48
N PHE A 14 -8.33 12.78 -0.40
CA PHE A 14 -9.02 12.22 -1.56
C PHE A 14 -8.06 11.50 -2.52
N VAL A 15 -6.90 12.10 -2.79
CA VAL A 15 -5.85 11.50 -3.62
C VAL A 15 -5.23 10.28 -2.94
N ASP A 16 -5.01 10.29 -1.62
CA ASP A 16 -4.50 9.11 -0.90
C ASP A 16 -5.50 7.94 -0.93
N ALA A 17 -6.77 8.21 -0.69
CA ALA A 17 -7.82 7.19 -0.71
C ALA A 17 -7.99 6.54 -2.09
N THR A 18 -7.71 7.26 -3.17
CA THR A 18 -7.87 6.79 -4.55
C THR A 18 -6.56 6.33 -5.15
N VAL A 19 -5.62 7.25 -5.41
CA VAL A 19 -4.36 6.97 -6.11
C VAL A 19 -3.44 6.08 -5.28
N ILE A 20 -3.25 6.40 -3.98
CA ILE A 20 -2.28 5.68 -3.15
C ILE A 20 -2.77 4.27 -2.84
N ARG A 21 -4.02 4.10 -2.41
CA ARG A 21 -4.58 2.77 -2.10
C ARG A 21 -4.74 1.86 -3.32
N VAL A 22 -5.17 2.39 -4.46
CA VAL A 22 -5.46 1.57 -5.65
C VAL A 22 -4.22 1.25 -6.46
N LEU A 23 -3.18 2.10 -6.42
CA LEU A 23 -1.97 1.91 -7.22
C LEU A 23 -0.72 1.73 -6.37
N LEU A 24 -0.44 2.65 -5.45
CA LEU A 24 0.82 2.66 -4.72
C LEU A 24 0.95 1.45 -3.77
N VAL A 25 -0.12 1.13 -3.02
CA VAL A 25 -0.16 -0.05 -2.14
C VAL A 25 0.04 -1.36 -2.91
N PRO A 26 -0.73 -1.68 -3.97
CA PRO A 26 -0.51 -2.91 -4.72
C PRO A 26 0.80 -2.93 -5.49
N ALA A 27 1.27 -1.79 -6.01
CA ALA A 27 2.59 -1.70 -6.65
C ALA A 27 3.71 -2.02 -5.65
N THR A 28 3.63 -1.45 -4.44
CA THR A 28 4.61 -1.68 -3.37
C THR A 28 4.55 -3.13 -2.88
N MET A 29 3.34 -3.68 -2.72
CA MET A 29 3.13 -5.10 -2.41
C MET A 29 3.68 -6.03 -3.48
N ARG A 30 3.66 -5.62 -4.75
CA ARG A 30 4.21 -6.41 -5.86
C ARG A 30 5.73 -6.30 -5.97
N ILE A 31 6.30 -5.12 -5.66
CA ILE A 31 7.75 -4.88 -5.70
C ILE A 31 8.43 -5.53 -4.49
N LEU A 32 7.92 -5.30 -3.27
CA LEU A 32 8.50 -5.87 -2.05
C LEU A 32 8.02 -7.31 -1.83
N GLY A 33 6.89 -7.73 -2.41
CA GLY A 33 6.49 -9.12 -2.59
C GLY A 33 6.68 -10.02 -1.37
N ASP A 34 7.73 -10.82 -1.40
CA ASP A 34 8.05 -11.82 -0.36
C ASP A 34 8.60 -11.21 0.92
N TRP A 35 9.20 -10.01 0.85
CA TRP A 35 9.77 -9.32 2.00
C TRP A 35 8.68 -8.70 2.89
N ASN A 36 7.50 -8.39 2.33
CA ASN A 36 6.37 -7.86 3.11
C ASN A 36 5.65 -8.93 3.95
N TRP A 37 5.83 -10.22 3.64
CA TRP A 37 5.13 -11.33 4.30
C TRP A 37 5.98 -12.06 5.36
N TRP A 38 7.02 -11.42 5.90
CA TRP A 38 7.81 -11.97 7.00
C TRP A 38 6.92 -12.24 8.22
N PRO A 39 7.00 -13.41 8.90
CA PRO A 39 8.07 -14.42 8.87
C PRO A 39 7.78 -15.66 7.99
N GLY A 40 6.70 -15.64 7.23
CA GLY A 40 6.29 -16.73 6.35
C GLY A 40 6.01 -16.20 4.96
N GLY A 41 7.07 -15.78 4.27
CA GLY A 41 7.00 -15.34 2.87
C GLY A 41 6.23 -16.34 2.01
N ARG A 42 5.66 -15.91 0.89
CA ARG A 42 4.81 -16.71 -0.03
C ARG A 42 5.34 -18.13 -0.30
N ASN A 43 6.66 -18.29 -0.27
CA ASN A 43 7.40 -19.53 -0.49
C ASN A 43 7.37 -20.53 0.70
N SER A 44 7.04 -20.11 1.92
CA SER A 44 6.98 -21.01 3.10
C SER A 44 5.65 -21.77 3.23
N VAL A 45 4.59 -21.32 2.57
CA VAL A 45 3.30 -22.04 2.53
C VAL A 45 3.39 -23.27 1.63
N PHE A 46 4.11 -23.17 0.49
CA PHE A 46 4.27 -24.26 -0.47
C PHE A 46 5.39 -25.26 -0.11
N LYS A 47 6.31 -24.90 0.80
CA LYS A 47 7.45 -25.76 1.16
C LYS A 47 7.13 -26.86 2.19
N ARG A 48 5.88 -27.01 2.63
CA ARG A 48 5.48 -28.01 3.64
C ARG A 48 5.02 -29.36 3.05
N LYS A 49 5.14 -29.55 1.73
CA LYS A 49 4.59 -30.73 1.03
C LYS A 49 5.60 -31.45 0.12
N ALA A 50 6.89 -31.33 0.39
CA ALA A 50 7.96 -32.14 -0.20
C ALA A 50 8.68 -32.91 0.91
#